data_AF-A0A850C2X9-F1
#
_entry.id   AF-A0A850C2X9-F1
#
_cell.length_a   1.000
_cell.length_b   1.000
_cell.length_c   1.000
_cell.angle_alpha   90.00
_cell.angle_beta   90.00
_cell.angle_gamma   90.00
#
_symmetry.space_group_name_H-M   'P 1'
#
loop_
_entity.id
_entity.type
_entity.pdbx_description
1 polymer ?
#
loop_
_entity_poly.entity_id
_entity_poly.type
_entity_poly.pdbx_seq_one_letter_code
_entity_poly.pdbx_strand_id
1 'polypeptide(L)'
;MATLSSEVLQDDMAVTLARVMATANKRARELGVDIVQSLVTITQHADNGMLWRINYGAKDYINTRGGDLIIEVGGDDIKIKQVLRGQ
;
A
#
# COMPACT_ATOMS: atom_id res chain seq x y z
N MET A 1 -2.37 -12.42 16.95
CA MET A 1 -3.03 -12.53 15.63
C MET A 1 -4.26 -11.66 15.67
N ALA A 2 -4.39 -10.69 14.77
CA ALA A 2 -5.66 -9.99 14.60
C ALA A 2 -6.57 -10.90 13.77
N THR A 3 -7.65 -11.40 14.38
CA THR A 3 -8.64 -12.22 13.68
C THR A 3 -9.64 -11.28 13.02
N LEU A 4 -9.83 -11.40 11.70
CA LEU A 4 -10.88 -10.68 11.00
C LEU A 4 -12.24 -11.29 11.42
N SER A 5 -13.10 -10.50 12.04
CA SER A 5 -14.46 -10.94 12.35
C SER A 5 -15.29 -11.06 11.05
N SER A 6 -16.39 -11.81 11.10
CA SER A 6 -17.33 -11.90 9.97
C SER A 6 -17.86 -10.53 9.55
N GLU A 7 -18.05 -9.62 10.50
CA GLU A 7 -18.49 -8.24 10.24
C GLU A 7 -17.47 -7.48 9.38
N VAL A 8 -16.17 -7.61 9.67
CA VAL A 8 -15.10 -7.00 8.86
C VAL A 8 -15.04 -7.60 7.46
N LEU A 9 -15.34 -8.89 7.32
CA LEU A 9 -15.37 -9.56 6.01
C LEU A 9 -16.58 -9.17 5.16
N GLN A 10 -17.63 -8.59 5.76
CA GLN A 10 -18.80 -8.04 5.07
C GLN A 10 -18.64 -6.56 4.72
N ASP A 11 -17.62 -5.89 5.26
CA ASP A 11 -17.29 -4.52 4.90
C ASP A 11 -16.45 -4.50 3.62
N ASP A 12 -17.10 -4.15 2.51
CA ASP A 12 -16.48 -4.08 1.19
C ASP A 12 -15.26 -3.14 1.14
N MET A 13 -15.28 -2.05 1.91
CA MET A 13 -14.17 -1.09 1.98
C MET A 13 -12.99 -1.73 2.72
N ALA A 14 -13.23 -2.36 3.86
CA ALA A 14 -12.19 -3.05 4.63
C ALA A 14 -11.56 -4.19 3.83
N VAL A 15 -12.37 -5.01 3.15
CA VAL A 15 -11.91 -6.10 2.28
C VAL A 15 -11.11 -5.56 1.10
N THR A 16 -11.59 -4.50 0.44
CA THR A 16 -10.89 -3.86 -0.69
C THR A 16 -9.53 -3.34 -0.25
N LEU A 17 -9.47 -2.60 0.86
CA LEU A 17 -8.22 -2.06 1.39
C LEU A 17 -7.24 -3.16 1.78
N ALA A 18 -7.73 -4.25 2.39
CA ALA A 18 -6.90 -5.41 2.71
C ALA A 18 -6.30 -6.06 1.45
N ARG A 19 -7.08 -6.20 0.38
CA ARG A 19 -6.61 -6.76 -0.91
C ARG A 19 -5.60 -5.83 -1.58
N VAL A 20 -5.85 -4.53 -1.61
CA VAL A 20 -4.91 -3.50 -2.07
C VAL A 20 -3.57 -3.61 -1.34
N MET A 21 -3.63 -3.66 0.00
CA MET A 21 -2.44 -3.77 0.84
C MET A 21 -1.70 -5.08 0.62
N ALA A 22 -2.39 -6.21 0.45
CA ALA A 22 -1.77 -7.49 0.14
C ALA A 22 -0.99 -7.44 -1.19
N THR A 23 -1.59 -6.86 -2.23
CA THR A 23 -0.94 -6.67 -3.54
C THR A 23 0.29 -5.76 -3.44
N ALA A 24 0.16 -4.60 -2.79
CA ALA A 24 1.27 -3.67 -2.64
C ALA A 24 2.40 -4.27 -1.78
N ASN A 25 2.08 -4.92 -0.67
CA ASN A 25 3.06 -5.54 0.22
C ASN A 25 3.83 -6.65 -0.47
N LYS A 26 3.17 -7.44 -1.32
CA LYS A 26 3.85 -8.46 -2.13
C LYS A 26 4.90 -7.79 -3.03
N ARG A 27 4.50 -6.75 -3.77
CA ARG A 27 5.41 -6.04 -4.68
C ARG A 27 6.54 -5.32 -3.95
N ALA A 28 6.28 -4.71 -2.80
CA ALA A 28 7.29 -4.06 -1.99
C ALA A 28 8.38 -5.05 -1.53
N ARG A 29 7.98 -6.24 -1.06
CA ARG A 29 8.92 -7.29 -0.69
C ARG A 29 9.76 -7.80 -1.86
N GLU A 30 9.14 -7.99 -3.04
CA GLU A 30 9.86 -8.34 -4.28
C GLU A 30 10.93 -7.30 -4.65
N LEU A 31 10.72 -6.05 -4.23
CA LEU A 31 11.60 -4.91 -4.46
C LEU A 31 12.59 -4.65 -3.32
N GLY A 32 12.69 -5.58 -2.35
CA GLY A 32 13.64 -5.53 -1.24
C GLY A 32 13.25 -4.59 -0.08
N VAL A 33 12.01 -4.10 -0.06
CA VAL A 33 11.54 -3.22 1.02
C VAL A 33 11.11 -4.04 2.22
N ASP A 34 11.67 -3.73 3.39
CA ASP A 34 11.17 -4.21 4.67
C ASP A 34 9.93 -3.41 5.10
N ILE A 35 8.76 -3.96 4.78
CA ILE A 35 7.48 -3.30 5.06
C ILE A 35 7.21 -3.11 6.56
N VAL A 36 7.79 -3.92 7.44
CA VAL A 36 7.58 -3.83 8.90
C VAL A 36 8.40 -2.67 9.47
N GLN A 37 9.54 -2.39 8.86
CA GLN A 37 10.40 -1.25 9.20
C GLN A 37 10.05 0.03 8.45
N SER A 38 9.09 -0.01 7.53
CA SER A 38 8.61 1.16 6.79
C SER A 38 7.58 1.97 7.60
N LEU A 39 7.57 3.29 7.42
CA LEU A 39 6.41 4.12 7.66
C LEU A 39 5.45 3.94 6.48
N VAL A 40 4.30 3.30 6.74
CA VAL A 40 3.31 3.00 5.71
C VAL A 40 2.22 4.05 5.74
N THR A 41 1.98 4.73 4.62
CA THR A 41 0.79 5.56 4.43
C THR A 41 -0.04 5.05 3.27
N ILE A 42 -1.36 5.16 3.40
CA ILE A 42 -2.31 4.72 2.39
C ILE A 42 -3.22 5.91 2.09
N THR A 43 -3.25 6.33 0.84
CA THR A 43 -4.07 7.46 0.40
C THR A 43 -4.94 7.03 -0.76
N GLN A 44 -6.24 7.29 -0.64
CA GLN A 44 -7.20 7.11 -1.71
C GLN A 44 -7.21 8.35 -2.61
N HIS A 45 -7.26 8.17 -3.92
CA HIS A 45 -7.52 9.25 -4.86
C HIS A 45 -8.22 8.73 -6.12
N ALA A 46 -8.92 9.62 -6.82
CA ALA A 46 -9.62 9.29 -8.05
C ALA A 46 -8.88 9.89 -9.26
N ASP A 47 -8.42 9.03 -10.16
CA ASP A 47 -7.88 9.39 -11.47
C ASP A 47 -8.28 8.29 -12.46
N ASN A 48 -9.26 8.60 -13.32
CA ASN A 48 -9.86 7.64 -14.28
C ASN A 48 -10.31 6.31 -13.64
N GLY A 49 -10.71 6.37 -12.37
CA GLY A 49 -11.05 5.21 -11.54
C GLY A 49 -10.55 5.39 -10.11
N MET A 50 -10.90 4.45 -9.23
CA MET A 50 -10.45 4.47 -7.85
C MET A 50 -9.01 3.95 -7.76
N LEU A 51 -8.10 4.75 -7.21
CA LEU A 51 -6.71 4.39 -6.98
C LEU A 51 -6.36 4.48 -5.49
N TRP A 52 -5.55 3.53 -5.06
CA TRP A 52 -4.92 3.54 -3.76
C TRP A 52 -3.43 3.67 -3.92
N ARG A 53 -2.87 4.73 -3.34
CA ARG A 53 -1.43 4.96 -3.26
C ARG A 53 -0.92 4.49 -1.92
N ILE A 54 0.03 3.57 -1.95
CA ILE A 54 0.70 3.03 -0.78
C ILE A 54 2.14 3.52 -0.82
N ASN A 55 2.53 4.32 0.18
CA ASN A 55 3.91 4.73 0.35
C ASN A 55 4.57 3.91 1.45
N TYR A 56 5.76 3.39 1.16
CA TYR A 56 6.69 2.78 2.10
C TYR A 56 7.89 3.72 2.24
N GLY A 57 7.85 4.56 3.27
CA GLY A 57 8.93 5.50 3.58
C GLY A 57 9.77 5.07 4.77
N ALA A 58 10.87 5.77 5.01
CA ALA A 58 11.66 5.57 6.22
C ALA A 58 10.93 6.10 7.47
N LYS A 59 11.02 5.36 8.59
CA LYS A 59 10.47 5.84 9.88
C LYS A 59 11.22 7.05 10.44
N ASP A 60 12.51 7.15 10.14
CA ASP A 60 13.35 8.30 10.50
C ASP A 60 13.61 9.19 9.27
N TYR A 61 12.54 9.85 8.82
CA TYR A 61 12.51 10.69 7.61
C TYR A 61 13.51 11.85 7.65
N ILE A 62 13.96 12.28 8.84
CA ILE A 62 14.89 13.41 8.98
C ILE A 62 16.31 12.99 8.55
N ASN A 63 16.71 11.75 8.81
CA ASN A 63 18.07 11.25 8.57
C ASN A 63 18.20 10.35 7.33
N THR A 64 17.08 9.93 6.73
CA THR A 64 17.06 9.09 5.53
C THR A 64 16.19 9.73 4.45
N ARG A 65 16.76 10.72 3.74
CA ARG A 65 16.15 11.26 2.52
C ARG A 65 16.45 10.33 1.34
N GLY A 66 15.42 10.04 0.56
CA GLY A 66 15.49 9.18 -0.63
C GLY A 66 15.17 7.72 -0.34
N GLY A 67 14.73 6.98 -1.36
CA GLY A 67 14.45 5.55 -1.25
C GLY A 67 13.00 5.16 -0.93
N ASP A 68 12.09 6.12 -0.78
CA ASP A 68 10.66 5.87 -0.63
C ASP A 68 10.16 5.00 -1.81
N LEU A 69 9.37 3.98 -1.51
CA LEU A 69 8.69 3.19 -2.54
C LEU A 69 7.21 3.53 -2.52
N ILE A 70 6.70 4.03 -3.65
CA ILE A 70 5.28 4.28 -3.84
C ILE A 70 4.74 3.25 -4.81
N ILE A 71 3.68 2.56 -4.43
CA ILE A 71 2.94 1.62 -5.29
C ILE A 71 1.50 2.08 -5.39
N GLU A 72 1.00 2.20 -6.61
CA GLU A 72 -0.41 2.49 -6.87
C GLU A 72 -1.14 1.23 -7.30
N VAL A 73 -2.31 0.99 -6.72
CA VAL A 73 -3.15 -0.18 -6.97
C VAL A 73 -4.56 0.28 -7.29
N GLY A 74 -5.16 -0.28 -8.35
CA GLY A 74 -6.56 -0.03 -8.68
C GLY A 74 -7.49 -0.59 -7.61
N GLY A 75 -8.49 0.18 -7.18
CA GLY A 75 -9.48 -0.26 -6.20
C GLY A 75 -10.42 -1.35 -6.72
N ASP A 76 -10.69 -1.37 -8.03
CA ASP A 76 -11.66 -2.28 -8.63
C ASP A 76 -11.01 -3.59 -9.10
N ASP A 77 -9.88 -3.49 -9.80
CA ASP A 77 -9.19 -4.64 -10.39
C ASP A 77 -8.03 -5.19 -9.55
N ILE A 78 -7.65 -4.46 -8.49
CA ILE A 78 -6.53 -4.76 -7.59
C ILE A 78 -5.22 -4.99 -8.35
N LYS A 79 -5.07 -4.37 -9.52
CA LYS A 79 -3.83 -4.42 -10.28
C LYS A 79 -2.92 -3.26 -9.91
N ILE A 80 -1.63 -3.52 -9.88
CA ILE A 80 -0.62 -2.47 -9.76
C ILE A 80 -0.69 -1.59 -11.01
N LYS A 81 -0.91 -0.30 -10.82
CA LYS A 81 -0.98 0.71 -11.89
C LYS A 81 0.35 1.41 -12.07
N GLN A 82 1.05 1.66 -10.97
CA GLN A 82 2.31 2.37 -10.97
C GLN A 82 3.23 1.90 -9.85
N VAL A 83 4.53 1.97 -10.09
CA VAL A 83 5.58 1.84 -9.07
C VAL A 83 6.54 3.00 -9.26
N LEU A 84 6.71 3.82 -8.23
CA LEU A 84 7.64 4.95 -8.20
C LEU A 84 8.64 4.76 -7.07
N ARG A 85 9.89 5.18 -7.28
CA ARG A 85 10.90 5.26 -6.24
C ARG A 85 11.34 6.71 -6.06
N GLY A 86 11.37 7.17 -4.80
CA GLY A 86 11.97 8.44 -4.43
C GLY A 86 13.48 8.41 -4.71
N GLN A 87 13.98 9.48 -5.33
CA GLN A 87 15.41 9.70 -5.58
C GLN A 87 16.14 10.06 -4.29
#